data_AF-A0A7S1P929-F1
#
_entry.id   AF-A0A7S1P929-F1
#
_cell.length_a   1.000
_cell.length_b   1.000
_cell.length_c   1.000
_cell.angle_alpha   90.00
_cell.angle_beta   90.00
_cell.angle_gamma   90.00
#
_symmetry.space_group_name_H-M   'P 1'
#
loop_
_entity.id
_entity.type
_entity.pdbx_description
1 polymer ?
#
loop_
_entity_poly.entity_id
_entity_poly.type
_entity_poly.pdbx_seq_one_letter_code
_entity_poly.pdbx_strand_id
1 'polypeptide(L)'
;GGAAGRLLAQKMPMQMGKVGFRKGVSREERDEVLDGLGSEREVAAVAAGEDLTENPFGVWGSATSPSIHNIRLDVEVPEFSDAAVLAHDLLWTLLTAGVPGLTAVQLWLAAPYDDMFGTVLRQVLPNGTQIGGFDVTISDGLGVF
;
A
#
# COMPACT_ATOMS: atom_id res chain seq x y z
N GLY A 1 3.34 -7.02 15.54
CA GLY A 1 1.89 -7.09 15.42
C GLY A 1 1.39 -8.21 16.30
N GLY A 2 0.49 -9.05 15.77
CA GLY A 2 -0.04 -10.23 16.47
C GLY A 2 -1.27 -9.95 17.34
N ALA A 3 -1.62 -10.90 18.20
CA ALA A 3 -2.80 -10.85 19.07
C ALA A 3 -2.95 -9.56 19.89
N ALA A 4 -1.84 -8.99 20.40
CA ALA A 4 -1.86 -7.73 21.13
C ALA A 4 -2.26 -6.54 20.24
N GLY A 5 -1.77 -6.51 19.00
CA GLY A 5 -2.16 -5.51 18.00
C GLY A 5 -3.64 -5.62 17.64
N ARG A 6 -4.13 -6.84 17.44
CA ARG A 6 -5.56 -7.10 17.17
C ARG A 6 -6.46 -6.64 18.32
N LEU A 7 -6.09 -6.93 19.56
CA LEU A 7 -6.85 -6.49 20.74
C LEU A 7 -6.91 -4.97 20.86
N LEU A 8 -5.78 -4.29 20.60
CA LEU A 8 -5.74 -2.83 20.58
C LEU A 8 -6.64 -2.27 19.47
N ALA A 9 -6.59 -2.85 18.27
CA ALA A 9 -7.43 -2.47 17.13
C ALA A 9 -8.93 -2.56 17.47
N GLN A 10 -9.37 -3.61 18.15
CA GLN A 10 -10.77 -3.76 18.59
C GLN A 10 -11.26 -2.68 19.56
N LYS A 11 -10.34 -1.95 20.22
CA LYS A 11 -10.65 -0.86 21.14
C LYS A 11 -10.52 0.52 20.51
N MET A 12 -10.10 0.60 19.24
CA MET A 12 -9.95 1.87 18.55
C MET A 12 -11.31 2.54 18.31
N PRO A 13 -11.35 3.90 18.25
CA PRO A 13 -12.55 4.63 17.87
C PRO A 13 -13.01 4.28 16.45
N MET A 14 -14.24 4.66 16.12
CA MET A 14 -14.81 4.42 14.78
C MET A 14 -14.02 5.13 13.67
N GLN A 15 -13.52 6.34 13.94
CA GLN A 15 -12.71 7.10 13.00
C GLN A 15 -11.27 7.17 13.49
N MET A 16 -10.34 6.78 12.62
CA MET A 16 -8.91 6.74 12.90
C MET A 16 -8.14 7.60 11.89
N GLY A 17 -7.15 8.35 12.39
CA GLY A 17 -6.28 9.15 11.54
C GLY A 17 -5.29 8.30 10.73
N LYS A 18 -4.40 7.56 11.41
CA LYS A 18 -3.34 6.79 10.75
C LYS A 18 -3.08 5.46 11.44
N VAL A 19 -2.95 4.39 10.66
CA VAL A 19 -2.39 3.11 11.08
C VAL A 19 -1.03 2.95 10.41
N GLY A 20 0.03 2.83 11.22
CA GLY A 20 1.40 2.71 10.72
C GLY A 20 2.01 1.36 11.07
N PHE A 21 2.51 0.66 10.07
CA PHE A 21 3.29 -0.56 10.22
C PHE A 21 4.77 -0.25 9.96
N ARG A 22 5.63 -0.63 10.89
CA ARG A 22 7.08 -0.47 10.74
C ARG A 22 7.61 -1.53 9.76
N LYS A 23 8.75 -1.25 9.13
CA LYS A 23 9.48 -2.25 8.34
C LYS A 23 9.72 -3.52 9.17
N GLY A 24 9.47 -4.68 8.58
CA GLY A 24 9.62 -5.99 9.22
C GLY A 24 8.42 -6.49 10.01
N VAL A 25 7.30 -5.75 10.03
CA VAL A 25 6.00 -6.32 10.49
C VAL A 25 5.47 -7.22 9.38
N SER A 26 5.22 -8.50 9.69
CA SER A 26 4.81 -9.46 8.66
C SER A 26 3.46 -9.11 8.04
N ARG A 27 3.17 -9.62 6.85
CA ARG A 27 1.86 -9.49 6.20
C ARG A 27 0.72 -9.97 7.10
N GLU A 28 0.88 -11.15 7.72
CA GLU A 28 -0.12 -11.74 8.61
C GLU A 28 -0.39 -10.84 9.83
N GLU A 29 0.67 -10.27 10.41
CA GLU A 29 0.52 -9.36 11.54
C GLU A 29 -0.22 -8.07 11.18
N ARG A 30 -0.06 -7.57 9.95
CA ARG A 30 -0.78 -6.39 9.45
C ARG A 30 -2.24 -6.73 9.19
N ASP A 31 -2.50 -7.87 8.58
CA ASP A 31 -3.85 -8.37 8.30
C ASP A 31 -4.62 -8.61 9.60
N GLU A 32 -4.00 -9.18 10.63
CA GLU A 32 -4.63 -9.37 11.95
C GLU A 32 -5.02 -8.04 12.61
N VAL A 33 -4.20 -7.00 12.46
CA VAL A 33 -4.50 -5.66 12.99
C VAL A 33 -5.68 -5.04 12.24
N LEU A 34 -5.68 -5.09 10.92
CA LEU A 34 -6.77 -4.55 10.10
C LEU A 34 -8.07 -5.33 10.29
N ASP A 35 -8.02 -6.66 10.37
CA ASP A 35 -9.18 -7.49 10.72
C ASP A 35 -9.68 -7.18 12.15
N GLY A 36 -8.78 -6.88 13.08
CA GLY A 36 -9.12 -6.41 14.42
C GLY A 36 -9.84 -5.07 14.46
N LEU A 37 -9.61 -4.20 13.46
CA LEU A 37 -10.38 -2.96 13.31
C LEU A 37 -11.80 -3.26 12.83
N GLY A 38 -11.97 -4.24 11.95
CA GLY A 38 -13.26 -4.64 11.42
C GLY A 38 -13.85 -3.58 10.47
N SER A 39 -14.91 -3.97 9.76
CA SER A 39 -15.52 -3.17 8.68
C SER A 39 -16.33 -1.96 9.14
N GLU A 40 -16.62 -1.84 10.44
CA GLU A 40 -17.32 -0.68 11.00
C GLU A 40 -16.42 0.55 11.15
N ARG A 41 -15.09 0.36 11.10
CA ARG A 41 -14.12 1.44 11.31
C ARG A 41 -13.68 2.08 10.00
N GLU A 42 -13.36 3.35 10.12
CA GLU A 42 -12.87 4.21 9.05
C GLU A 42 -11.46 4.70 9.38
N VAL A 43 -10.52 4.47 8.46
CA VAL A 43 -9.11 4.82 8.59
C VAL A 43 -8.76 5.82 7.49
N ALA A 44 -8.30 7.01 7.87
CA ALA A 44 -7.92 8.02 6.89
C ALA A 44 -6.64 7.64 6.13
N ALA A 45 -5.66 7.00 6.80
CA ALA A 45 -4.44 6.53 6.15
C ALA A 45 -3.86 5.24 6.76
N VAL A 46 -3.41 4.32 5.91
CA VAL A 46 -2.54 3.20 6.27
C VAL A 46 -1.15 3.43 5.66
N ALA A 47 -0.10 3.28 6.46
CA ALA A 47 1.28 3.37 5.99
C ALA A 47 2.07 2.12 6.36
N ALA A 48 2.80 1.53 5.40
CA ALA A 48 3.68 0.40 5.64
C ALA A 48 5.00 0.54 4.86
N GLY A 49 6.08 -0.04 5.40
CA GLY A 49 7.39 -0.10 4.74
C GLY A 49 7.75 -1.55 4.41
N GLU A 50 8.03 -1.85 3.14
CA GLU A 50 8.07 -3.22 2.61
C GLU A 50 9.19 -3.41 1.57
N ASP A 51 9.49 -4.67 1.25
CA ASP A 51 10.32 -5.01 0.09
C ASP A 51 9.40 -5.39 -1.09
N LEU A 52 9.73 -4.94 -2.32
CA LEU A 52 8.83 -5.09 -3.48
C LEU A 52 8.48 -6.56 -3.80
N THR A 53 9.35 -7.48 -3.39
CA THR A 53 9.20 -8.93 -3.57
C THR A 53 8.14 -9.56 -2.68
N GLU A 54 7.75 -8.89 -1.60
CA GLU A 54 6.67 -9.33 -0.73
C GLU A 54 5.38 -8.61 -1.13
N ASN A 55 4.25 -9.33 -1.20
CA ASN A 55 2.96 -8.69 -1.45
C ASN A 55 2.57 -7.85 -0.22
N PRO A 56 2.59 -6.52 -0.29
CA PRO A 56 2.39 -5.67 0.86
C PRO A 56 0.90 -5.56 1.23
N PHE A 57 -0.01 -6.02 0.36
CA PHE A 57 -1.43 -5.69 0.39
C PHE A 57 -2.32 -6.74 1.04
N GLY A 58 -1.73 -7.77 1.67
CA GLY A 58 -2.49 -8.54 2.63
C GLY A 58 -3.79 -9.12 2.05
N VAL A 59 -4.86 -8.96 2.83
CA VAL A 59 -6.26 -9.15 2.39
C VAL A 59 -7.00 -7.80 2.40
N TRP A 60 -6.30 -6.71 2.12
CA TRP A 60 -6.84 -5.36 2.22
C TRP A 60 -7.89 -5.20 1.13
N GLY A 61 -9.16 -5.12 1.52
CA GLY A 61 -10.31 -5.21 0.59
C GLY A 61 -11.24 -6.38 0.83
N SER A 62 -10.97 -7.23 1.83
CA SER A 62 -11.96 -8.16 2.34
C SER A 62 -13.21 -7.43 2.87
N ALA A 63 -14.35 -8.11 2.90
CA ALA A 63 -15.57 -7.58 3.52
C ALA A 63 -15.43 -7.31 5.03
N THR A 64 -14.39 -7.83 5.68
CA THR A 64 -14.08 -7.60 7.10
C THR A 64 -13.08 -6.45 7.29
N SER A 65 -12.48 -5.94 6.22
CA SER A 65 -11.54 -4.84 6.28
C SER A 65 -12.25 -3.53 6.64
N PRO A 66 -11.59 -2.64 7.42
CA PRO A 66 -12.08 -1.30 7.63
C PRO A 66 -12.15 -0.52 6.31
N SER A 67 -12.92 0.56 6.30
CA SER A 67 -12.84 1.55 5.23
C SER A 67 -11.49 2.28 5.32
N ILE A 68 -10.72 2.31 4.25
CA ILE A 68 -9.38 2.91 4.20
C ILE A 68 -9.34 3.91 3.04
N HIS A 69 -9.12 5.18 3.33
CA HIS A 69 -9.12 6.24 2.32
C HIS A 69 -7.81 6.36 1.56
N ASN A 70 -6.69 6.25 2.27
CA ASN A 70 -5.37 6.44 1.69
C ASN A 70 -4.44 5.31 2.10
N ILE A 71 -3.70 4.78 1.12
CA ILE A 71 -2.63 3.80 1.36
C ILE A 71 -1.32 4.43 0.93
N ARG A 72 -0.33 4.44 1.83
CA ARG A 72 1.05 4.78 1.52
C ARG A 72 1.94 3.57 1.73
N LEU A 73 2.74 3.25 0.73
CA LEU A 73 3.79 2.26 0.85
C LEU A 73 5.14 2.88 0.56
N ASP A 74 6.09 2.64 1.45
CA ASP A 74 7.50 2.93 1.22
C ASP A 74 8.19 1.60 0.89
N VAL A 75 8.55 1.40 -0.38
CA VAL A 75 9.03 0.12 -0.88
C VAL A 75 10.46 0.21 -1.38
N GLU A 76 11.30 -0.72 -0.93
CA GLU A 76 12.67 -0.86 -1.42
C GLU A 76 12.66 -1.62 -2.76
N VAL A 77 13.24 -1.00 -3.79
CA VAL A 77 13.27 -1.58 -5.13
C VAL A 77 14.47 -2.52 -5.23
N PRO A 78 14.24 -3.81 -5.54
CA PRO A 78 15.33 -4.76 -5.68
C PRO A 78 16.11 -4.51 -6.99
N GLU A 79 17.42 -4.81 -6.96
CA GLU A 79 18.34 -4.60 -8.08
C GLU A 79 18.24 -5.70 -9.16
N PHE A 80 17.09 -5.79 -9.85
CA PHE A 80 16.93 -6.67 -11.01
C PHE A 80 16.06 -6.04 -12.12
N SER A 81 16.18 -6.57 -13.34
CA SER A 81 15.57 -6.00 -14.57
C SER A 81 14.05 -5.85 -14.51
N ASP A 82 13.38 -6.78 -13.83
CA ASP A 82 11.93 -6.92 -13.86
C ASP A 82 11.22 -6.20 -12.70
N ALA A 83 11.97 -5.45 -11.87
CA ALA A 83 11.41 -4.77 -10.71
C ALA A 83 10.30 -3.77 -11.09
N ALA A 84 10.39 -3.14 -12.27
CA ALA A 84 9.37 -2.23 -12.76
C ALA A 84 8.04 -2.94 -13.08
N VAL A 85 8.11 -4.17 -13.64
CA VAL A 85 6.94 -5.01 -13.90
C VAL A 85 6.31 -5.46 -12.59
N LEU A 86 7.13 -5.84 -11.62
CA LEU A 86 6.67 -6.20 -10.28
C LEU A 86 5.92 -5.03 -9.61
N ALA A 87 6.45 -3.80 -9.69
CA ALA A 87 5.78 -2.61 -9.18
C ALA A 87 4.45 -2.33 -9.88
N HIS A 88 4.38 -2.52 -11.19
CA HIS A 88 3.14 -2.43 -11.97
C HIS A 88 2.10 -3.43 -11.47
N ASP A 89 2.44 -4.71 -11.35
CA ASP A 89 1.52 -5.79 -10.98
C ASP A 89 1.02 -5.64 -9.53
N LEU A 90 1.90 -5.16 -8.66
CA LEU A 90 1.61 -4.81 -7.28
C LEU A 90 0.58 -3.66 -7.24
N LEU A 91 0.82 -2.54 -7.94
CA LEU A 91 -0.15 -1.44 -8.04
C LEU A 91 -1.50 -1.89 -8.62
N TRP A 92 -1.47 -2.68 -9.69
CA TRP A 92 -2.69 -3.21 -10.32
C TRP A 92 -3.52 -4.02 -9.32
N THR A 93 -2.87 -4.92 -8.59
CA THR A 93 -3.54 -5.77 -7.60
C THR A 93 -4.21 -4.94 -6.51
N LEU A 94 -3.53 -3.92 -5.98
CA LEU A 94 -4.10 -3.06 -4.94
C LEU A 94 -5.30 -2.25 -5.45
N LEU A 95 -5.13 -1.55 -6.58
CA LEU A 95 -6.15 -0.66 -7.11
C LEU A 95 -7.40 -1.43 -7.58
N THR A 96 -7.27 -2.73 -7.83
CA THR A 96 -8.38 -3.63 -8.18
C THR A 96 -8.87 -4.51 -7.02
N ALA A 97 -8.24 -4.47 -5.84
CA ALA A 97 -8.60 -5.29 -4.68
C ALA A 97 -9.97 -4.92 -4.06
N GLY A 98 -10.54 -3.76 -4.42
CA GLY A 98 -11.85 -3.34 -3.90
C GLY A 98 -11.80 -2.88 -2.44
N VAL A 99 -10.68 -2.29 -2.00
CA VAL A 99 -10.54 -1.69 -0.67
C VAL A 99 -11.68 -0.69 -0.41
N PRO A 100 -12.53 -0.92 0.60
CA PRO A 100 -13.64 -0.02 0.90
C PRO A 100 -13.13 1.40 1.20
N GLY A 101 -13.75 2.40 0.57
CA GLY A 101 -13.42 3.81 0.81
C GLY A 101 -12.12 4.31 0.18
N LEU A 102 -11.38 3.49 -0.57
CA LEU A 102 -10.09 3.87 -1.13
C LEU A 102 -10.24 5.01 -2.14
N THR A 103 -9.54 6.11 -1.86
CA THR A 103 -9.51 7.31 -2.71
C THR A 103 -8.12 7.59 -3.28
N ALA A 104 -7.05 7.15 -2.63
CA ALA A 104 -5.70 7.33 -3.15
C ALA A 104 -4.70 6.26 -2.69
N VAL A 105 -3.72 6.01 -3.53
CA VAL A 105 -2.57 5.16 -3.25
C VAL A 105 -1.31 5.94 -3.58
N GLN A 106 -0.35 5.94 -2.67
CA GLN A 106 0.99 6.47 -2.88
C GLN A 106 2.00 5.35 -2.71
N LEU A 107 2.71 5.02 -3.79
CA LEU A 107 3.81 4.06 -3.77
C LEU A 107 5.12 4.85 -3.90
N TRP A 108 5.85 4.92 -2.79
CA TRP A 108 7.18 5.48 -2.74
C TRP A 108 8.20 4.39 -3.02
N LEU A 109 8.91 4.51 -4.14
CA LEU A 109 9.89 3.53 -4.60
C LEU A 109 11.29 4.04 -4.27
N ALA A 110 11.90 3.50 -3.22
CA ALA A 110 13.28 3.74 -2.88
C ALA A 110 14.15 2.89 -3.82
N ALA A 111 14.47 3.43 -5.00
CA ALA A 111 15.37 2.80 -5.94
C ALA A 111 16.82 3.27 -5.73
N PRO A 112 17.83 2.39 -5.92
CA PRO A 112 19.18 2.86 -6.17
C PRO A 112 19.19 3.73 -7.44
N TYR A 113 20.06 4.74 -7.44
CA TYR A 113 20.11 5.94 -8.31
C TYR A 113 20.15 5.74 -9.84
N ASP A 114 19.86 4.56 -10.37
CA ASP A 114 19.90 4.33 -11.82
C ASP A 114 18.56 4.68 -12.48
N ASP A 115 18.58 5.71 -13.33
CA ASP A 115 17.41 6.26 -14.06
C ASP A 115 16.68 5.22 -14.93
N MET A 116 17.30 4.05 -15.15
CA MET A 116 16.73 2.94 -15.91
C MET A 116 15.43 2.42 -15.26
N PHE A 117 15.38 2.27 -13.92
CA PHE A 117 14.16 1.79 -13.27
C PHE A 117 12.98 2.74 -13.52
N GLY A 118 13.19 4.04 -13.28
CA GLY A 118 12.16 5.06 -13.50
C GLY A 118 11.74 5.16 -14.97
N THR A 119 12.66 4.89 -15.90
CA THR A 119 12.36 4.85 -17.34
C THR A 119 11.51 3.63 -17.70
N VAL A 120 11.90 2.42 -17.26
CA VAL A 120 11.13 1.20 -17.52
C VAL A 120 9.76 1.27 -16.84
N LEU A 121 9.68 1.79 -15.61
CA LEU A 121 8.41 1.96 -14.90
C LEU A 121 7.45 2.86 -15.69
N ARG A 122 7.92 3.99 -16.24
CA ARG A 122 7.10 4.86 -17.10
C ARG A 122 6.71 4.23 -18.44
N GLN A 123 7.48 3.26 -18.93
CA GLN A 123 7.13 2.52 -20.14
C GLN A 123 6.00 1.51 -19.87
N VAL A 124 6.07 0.79 -18.74
CA VAL A 124 5.03 -0.20 -18.36
C VAL A 124 3.79 0.46 -17.75
N LEU A 125 3.96 1.64 -17.13
CA LEU A 125 2.89 2.39 -16.49
C LEU A 125 2.97 3.88 -16.86
N PRO A 126 2.57 4.25 -18.10
CA PRO A 126 2.58 5.65 -18.53
C PRO A 126 1.73 6.56 -17.63
N ASN A 127 2.11 7.84 -17.55
CA ASN A 127 1.29 8.83 -16.86
C ASN A 127 -0.09 8.96 -17.52
N GLY A 128 -1.14 8.98 -16.69
CA GLY A 128 -2.53 8.97 -17.15
C GLY A 128 -3.07 7.57 -17.44
N THR A 129 -2.31 6.51 -17.17
CA THR A 129 -2.88 5.15 -17.15
C THR A 129 -3.98 5.07 -16.11
N GLN A 130 -5.16 4.61 -16.54
CA GLN A 130 -6.27 4.34 -15.65
C GLN A 130 -6.24 2.88 -15.19
N ILE A 131 -6.24 2.65 -13.89
CA ILE A 131 -6.36 1.31 -13.28
C ILE A 131 -7.61 1.31 -12.41
N GLY A 132 -8.62 0.54 -12.81
CA GLY A 132 -9.93 0.59 -12.17
C GLY A 132 -10.51 2.01 -12.24
N GLY A 133 -10.78 2.61 -11.09
CA GLY A 133 -11.28 3.99 -10.97
C GLY A 133 -10.21 5.05 -10.70
N PHE A 134 -8.92 4.70 -10.80
CA PHE A 134 -7.82 5.58 -10.41
C PHE A 134 -6.97 6.02 -11.60
N ASP A 135 -6.57 7.29 -11.60
CA ASP A 135 -5.57 7.84 -12.51
C ASP A 135 -4.17 7.70 -11.91
N VAL A 136 -3.24 7.09 -12.65
CA VAL A 136 -1.87 6.89 -12.22
C VAL A 136 -0.97 8.01 -12.71
N THR A 137 -0.19 8.59 -11.78
CA THR A 137 0.86 9.56 -12.09
C THR A 137 2.16 9.15 -11.41
N ILE A 138 3.24 9.14 -12.18
CA ILE A 138 4.62 8.92 -11.74
C ILE A 138 5.34 10.26 -11.76
N SER A 139 6.00 10.58 -10.65
CA SER A 139 6.80 11.79 -10.49
C SER A 139 8.09 11.47 -9.74
N ASP A 140 9.17 12.17 -10.10
CA ASP A 140 10.45 12.12 -9.39
C ASP A 140 10.46 13.22 -8.31
N GLY A 141 10.87 12.92 -7.08
CA GLY A 141 11.07 13.93 -6.04
C GLY A 141 10.86 13.40 -4.63
N LEU A 142 11.38 14.11 -3.61
CA LEU A 142 11.12 13.84 -2.18
C LEU A 142 9.63 14.05 -1.88
N GLY A 143 8.87 12.99 -1.68
CA GLY A 143 7.44 13.06 -1.39
C GLY A 143 7.19 13.84 -0.10
N VAL A 144 6.62 15.04 -0.21
CA VAL A 144 6.21 15.87 0.94
C VAL A 144 4.78 15.51 1.32
N PHE A 145 4.57 15.24 2.61
CA PHE A 145 3.26 14.98 3.22
C PHE A 145 2.51 16.27 3.54
#